data_AF-A0AA41PZV7-F1
#
_entry.id   AF-A0AA41PZV7-F1
#
_cell.length_a   1.000
_cell.length_b   1.000
_cell.length_c   1.000
_cell.angle_alpha   90.00
_cell.angle_beta   90.00
_cell.angle_gamma   90.00
#
_symmetry.space_group_name_H-M   'P 1'
#
loop_
_entity.id
_entity.type
_entity.pdbx_description
1 polymer ?
#
loop_
_entity_poly.entity_id
_entity_poly.type
_entity_poly.pdbx_seq_one_letter_code
_entity_poly.pdbx_strand_id
1 'polypeptide(L)' 'MIKPGTRGNIVINKSSGKCLEIEDSSLSNGARAQQWDCKHQDGSNWYVPWDTV' A
#
# COMPACT_ATOMS: atom_id res chain seq x y z
N MET A 1 8.52 -5.77 7.81
CA MET A 1 9.61 -6.27 6.95
C MET A 1 8.94 -6.72 5.67
N ILE A 2 9.26 -6.13 4.54
CA ILE A 2 8.72 -6.58 3.24
C ILE A 2 9.74 -7.58 2.67
N LYS A 3 9.28 -8.72 2.12
CA LYS A 3 10.14 -9.71 1.44
C LYS A 3 10.00 -9.57 -0.09
N PRO A 4 11.03 -9.89 -0.90
CA PRO A 4 10.98 -9.75 -2.36
C PRO A 4 10.15 -10.85 -3.03
N GLY A 5 9.26 -10.46 -3.96
CA GLY A 5 8.60 -11.38 -4.88
C GLY A 5 7.23 -10.91 -5.42
N THR A 6 7.25 -10.15 -6.52
CA THR A 6 6.33 -10.23 -7.69
C THR A 6 4.81 -10.39 -7.47
N ARG A 7 4.23 -9.81 -6.43
CA ARG A 7 2.81 -9.39 -6.36
C ARG A 7 2.80 -8.04 -5.66
N GLY A 8 1.88 -7.14 -6.03
CA GLY A 8 1.86 -5.86 -5.35
C GLY A 8 1.67 -6.09 -3.84
N ASN A 9 2.44 -5.33 -3.09
CA ASN A 9 2.64 -5.54 -1.67
C ASN A 9 1.76 -4.56 -0.90
N ILE A 10 1.21 -5.02 0.21
CA ILE A 10 0.60 -4.11 1.18
C ILE A 10 1.71 -3.49 2.03
N VAL A 11 1.68 -2.17 2.16
CA VAL A 11 2.61 -1.42 3.01
C VAL A 11 1.94 -1.18 4.35
N ILE A 12 2.45 -1.84 5.40
CA ILE A 12 1.87 -1.75 6.76
C ILE A 12 2.66 -0.75 7.59
N ASN A 13 1.95 0.21 8.19
CA ASN A 13 2.51 1.08 9.21
C ASN A 13 2.69 0.27 10.51
N LYS A 14 3.93 0.19 11.01
CA LYS A 14 4.25 -0.60 12.21
C LYS A 14 3.58 -0.10 13.49
N SER A 15 3.32 1.21 13.60
CA SER A 15 2.75 1.81 14.80
C SER A 15 1.24 1.57 14.90
N SER A 16 0.54 1.63 13.78
CA SER A 16 -0.93 1.49 13.75
C SER A 16 -1.41 0.10 13.36
N GLY A 17 -0.56 -0.71 12.72
CA GLY A 17 -0.95 -1.99 12.11
C GLY A 17 -1.83 -1.84 10.87
N LYS A 18 -2.06 -0.61 10.39
CA LYS A 18 -2.90 -0.30 9.23
C LYS A 18 -2.07 -0.23 7.94
N CYS A 19 -2.74 -0.44 6.82
CA CYS A 19 -2.14 -0.43 5.49
C CYS A 19 -2.26 0.95 4.83
N LEU A 20 -1.25 1.33 4.04
CA LEU A 20 -1.33 2.45 3.11
C LEU A 20 -2.34 2.11 2.00
N GLU A 21 -3.32 2.98 1.81
CA GLU A 21 -4.38 2.80 0.82
C GLU A 21 -4.75 4.14 0.18
N ILE A 22 -5.09 4.12 -1.11
CA ILE A 22 -5.79 5.22 -1.78
C ILE A 22 -7.28 5.07 -1.50
N GLU A 23 -7.87 6.12 -0.92
CA GLU A 23 -9.27 6.13 -0.47
C GLU A 23 -10.23 5.65 -1.57
N ASP A 24 -11.05 4.67 -1.21
CA ASP A 24 -12.05 4.01 -2.07
C ASP A 24 -11.46 3.41 -3.37
N SER A 25 -10.15 3.14 -3.39
CA SER A 25 -9.42 2.73 -4.60
C SER A 25 -9.62 3.69 -5.78
N SER A 26 -9.78 4.98 -5.49
CA SER A 26 -10.03 6.01 -6.51
C SER A 26 -8.87 6.11 -7.51
N LEU A 27 -9.23 6.22 -8.80
CA LEU A 27 -8.30 6.45 -9.91
C LEU A 27 -8.13 7.95 -10.24
N SER A 28 -8.77 8.83 -9.48
CA SER A 28 -8.73 10.26 -9.72
C SER A 28 -7.36 10.84 -9.36
N ASN A 29 -6.86 11.75 -10.19
CA ASN A 29 -5.66 12.51 -9.86
C ASN A 29 -5.86 13.30 -8.56
N GLY A 30 -4.93 13.14 -7.61
CA GLY A 30 -5.03 13.77 -6.29
C GLY A 30 -5.91 13.02 -5.29
N ALA A 31 -6.32 11.78 -5.59
CA ALA A 31 -6.99 10.92 -4.62
C ALA A 31 -6.18 10.81 -3.32
N ARG A 32 -6.89 10.84 -2.19
CA ARG A 32 -6.27 10.89 -0.86
C ARG A 32 -5.65 9.53 -0.51
N ALA A 33 -4.39 9.56 -0.08
CA ALA A 33 -3.79 8.41 0.60
C ALA A 33 -4.19 8.43 2.09
N GLN A 34 -4.53 7.26 2.63
CA GLN A 34 -4.93 7.08 4.02
C GLN A 34 -4.35 5.80 4.62
N GLN A 35 -4.52 5.65 5.94
CA GLN A 35 -4.27 4.40 6.65
C GLN A 35 -5.60 3.69 6.90
N TRP A 36 -5.77 2.52 6.31
CA TRP A 36 -6.99 1.74 6.43
C TRP A 36 -6.72 0.28 6.82
N ASP A 37 -7.78 -0.47 7.06
CA ASP A 37 -7.65 -1.90 7.33
C ASP A 37 -7.03 -2.61 6.13
N CYS A 38 -6.14 -3.56 6.39
CA CYS A 38 -5.40 -4.29 5.37
C CYS A 38 -6.31 -5.28 4.62
N LYS A 39 -7.04 -4.79 3.62
CA LYS A 39 -8.05 -5.53 2.87
C LYS A 39 -7.61 -6.08 1.51
N HIS A 40 -6.35 -5.86 1.10
CA HIS A 40 -5.81 -6.29 -0.20
C HIS A 40 -6.63 -5.80 -1.42
N GLN A 41 -7.26 -4.63 -1.31
CA GLN A 41 -7.96 -3.95 -2.39
C GLN A 41 -6.97 -3.22 -3.32
N ASP A 42 -7.41 -2.86 -4.53
CA ASP A 42 -6.56 -2.24 -5.55
C ASP A 42 -5.83 -0.99 -5.04
N GLY A 43 -6.51 -0.13 -4.29
CA GLY A 43 -5.91 1.07 -3.67
C GLY A 43 -4.82 0.77 -2.64
N SER A 44 -4.67 -0.47 -2.17
CA SER A 44 -3.67 -0.91 -1.19
C SER A 44 -2.54 -1.76 -1.80
N ASN A 45 -2.53 -1.89 -3.13
CA ASN A 45 -1.61 -2.76 -3.85
C ASN A 45 -0.42 -1.97 -4.41
N TRP A 46 0.71 -2.01 -3.71
CA TRP A 46 1.86 -1.16 -4.05
C TRP A 46 3.00 -1.93 -4.71
N TYR A 47 3.51 -1.38 -5.81
CA TYR A 47 4.80 -1.77 -6.33
C TYR A 47 5.90 -1.07 -5.53
N VAL A 48 6.71 -1.85 -4.82
CA VAL A 48 7.86 -1.35 -4.07
C VAL A 48 9.11 -1.93 -4.73
N PRO A 49 9.80 -1.18 -5.59
CA PRO A 49 11.05 -1.62 -6.18
C PRO A 49 12.12 -1.75 -5.09
N TRP A 50 12.95 -2.77 -5.20
CA TRP A 50 14.13 -2.93 -4.35
C TRP A 50 15.26 -2.11 -4.94
N ASP A 51 15.21 -0.79 -4.78
CA ASP A 51 16.39 0.01 -5.05
C ASP A 51 17.32 -0.19 -3.84
N THR A 52 18.31 -1.07 -4.01
CA THR A 52 19.48 -1.17 -3.12
C THR A 52 20.20 0.17 -3.14
N VAL A 53 19.90 1.00 -2.14
CA VAL A 53 20.91 1.93 -1.59
C VAL A 53 21.97 1.15 -0.82
#